data_AF-A0A1C5H7S4-F1
#
_entry.id   AF-A0A1C5H7S4-F1
#
_cell.length_a   1.000
_cell.length_b   1.000
_cell.length_c   1.000
_cell.angle_alpha   90.00
_cell.angle_beta   90.00
_cell.angle_gamma   90.00
#
_symmetry.space_group_name_H-M   'P 1'
#
loop_
_entity.id
_entity.type
_entity.pdbx_description
1 polymer ?
#
loop_
_entity_poly.entity_id
_entity_poly.type
_entity_poly.pdbx_seq_one_letter_code
_entity_poly.pdbx_strand_id
1 'polypeptide(L)'
;MNVPDHAHRPDPGTALAALRAGHARFRSGEPPAPAAGAEPLAAVLACAEPQPEPGILFGGSELFTVRTAGLSIGPAVLGSLEYAVAQLHLPLLVVLGHQCCRLAPGNGDGRVRAVAAALRHRSPLLDAAVRSGHCAIHGMTWDDTRQLVRSVRRVEPAPVRRPARSRPPSRRVAGLR
;
A
#
# COMPACT_ATOMS: atom_id res chain seq x y z
N MET A 1 -26.04 -13.44 7.47
CA MET A 1 -24.66 -13.82 7.11
C MET A 1 -23.89 -13.93 8.41
N ASN A 2 -23.40 -15.12 8.75
CA ASN A 2 -22.61 -15.31 9.97
C ASN A 2 -21.24 -14.67 9.74
N VAL A 3 -20.90 -13.63 10.50
CA VAL A 3 -19.56 -13.05 10.50
C VAL A 3 -18.67 -14.02 11.29
N PRO A 4 -17.59 -14.57 10.70
CA PRO A 4 -16.79 -15.55 11.40
C PRO A 4 -16.13 -14.99 12.66
N ASP A 5 -15.82 -15.86 13.61
CA ASP A 5 -15.20 -15.49 14.88
C ASP A 5 -13.76 -15.00 14.66
N HIS A 6 -13.54 -13.70 14.85
CA HIS A 6 -12.26 -13.02 14.62
C HIS A 6 -11.30 -13.07 15.81
N ALA A 7 -11.59 -13.89 16.84
CA ALA A 7 -10.84 -13.94 18.10
C ALA A 7 -9.35 -14.33 17.97
N HIS A 8 -8.86 -14.71 16.79
CA HIS A 8 -7.47 -15.10 16.58
C HIS A 8 -6.81 -14.51 15.32
N ARG A 9 -7.15 -13.28 14.94
CA ARG A 9 -6.43 -12.58 13.86
C ARG A 9 -4.94 -12.42 14.23
N PRO A 10 -4.00 -12.73 13.30
CA PRO A 10 -2.59 -12.45 13.54
C PRO A 10 -2.37 -10.94 13.65
N ASP A 11 -1.33 -10.52 14.35
CA ASP A 11 -0.92 -9.12 14.34
C ASP A 11 -0.45 -8.70 12.93
N PRO A 12 -0.41 -7.39 12.62
CA PRO A 12 -0.03 -6.91 11.29
C PRO A 12 1.36 -7.37 10.82
N GLY A 13 2.31 -7.53 11.75
CA GLY A 13 3.66 -8.00 11.46
C GLY A 13 3.68 -9.47 11.06
N THR A 14 2.95 -10.30 11.79
CA THR A 14 2.77 -11.73 11.48
C THR A 14 2.08 -11.92 10.13
N ALA A 15 1.01 -11.17 9.84
CA ALA A 15 0.35 -11.20 8.53
C ALA A 15 1.30 -10.81 7.39
N LEU A 16 2.10 -9.76 7.59
CA LEU A 16 3.09 -9.31 6.59
C LEU A 16 4.20 -10.35 6.36
N ALA A 17 4.65 -11.02 7.43
CA ALA A 17 5.63 -12.09 7.34
C ALA A 17 5.08 -13.30 6.57
N ALA A 18 3.83 -13.67 6.82
CA ALA A 18 3.16 -14.76 6.10
C ALA A 18 3.03 -14.46 4.60
N LEU A 19 2.63 -13.25 4.19
CA LEU A 19 2.62 -12.86 2.77
C LEU A 19 4.01 -12.95 2.13
N ARG A 20 5.06 -12.48 2.82
CA ARG A 20 6.44 -12.57 2.33
C ARG A 20 6.91 -14.01 2.16
N ALA A 21 6.58 -14.89 3.11
CA ALA A 21 6.88 -16.31 3.02
C ALA A 21 6.12 -16.97 1.85
N GLY A 22 4.84 -16.63 1.66
CA GLY A 22 4.05 -17.08 0.52
C GLY A 22 4.65 -16.62 -0.81
N HIS A 23 5.11 -15.38 -0.90
CA HIS A 23 5.79 -14.89 -2.09
C HIS A 23 7.13 -15.60 -2.34
N ALA A 24 7.88 -15.95 -1.29
CA ALA A 24 9.10 -16.74 -1.44
C ALA A 24 8.81 -18.12 -2.06
N ARG A 25 7.75 -18.80 -1.63
CA ARG A 25 7.30 -20.07 -2.22
C ARG A 25 6.94 -19.92 -3.70
N PHE A 26 6.14 -18.90 -4.02
CA PHE A 26 5.79 -18.56 -5.41
C PHE A 26 7.04 -18.41 -6.29
N ARG A 27 8.07 -17.69 -5.80
CA ARG A 27 9.33 -17.48 -6.53
C ARG A 27 10.15 -18.75 -6.72
N SER A 28 10.11 -19.66 -5.75
CA SER A 28 10.82 -20.94 -5.81
C SER A 28 10.07 -21.99 -6.64
N GLY A 29 8.86 -21.70 -7.12
CA GLY A 29 8.00 -22.68 -7.80
C GLY A 29 7.47 -23.77 -6.86
N GLU A 30 7.49 -23.52 -5.55
CA GLU A 30 6.91 -24.42 -4.56
C GLU A 30 5.38 -24.38 -4.66
N PRO A 31 4.69 -25.50 -4.34
CA PRO A 31 3.23 -25.52 -4.34
C PRO A 31 2.67 -24.47 -3.36
N PRO A 32 1.47 -23.91 -3.65
CA PRO A 32 0.82 -23.00 -2.72
C PRO A 32 0.59 -23.70 -1.37
N ALA A 33 0.61 -22.92 -0.29
CA ALA A 33 0.24 -23.47 1.00
C ALA A 33 -1.22 -23.96 0.94
N PRO A 34 -1.55 -25.09 1.59
CA PRO A 34 -2.95 -25.50 1.69
C PRO A 34 -3.77 -24.38 2.33
N ALA A 35 -4.95 -24.10 1.77
CA ALA A 35 -5.83 -23.06 2.25
C ALA A 35 -6.20 -23.33 3.72
N ALA A 36 -5.61 -22.57 4.64
CA ALA A 36 -5.90 -22.66 6.05
C ALA A 36 -7.20 -21.88 6.34
N GLY A 37 -8.34 -22.51 6.03
CA GLY A 37 -9.66 -21.87 6.13
C GLY A 37 -9.93 -20.84 5.02
N ALA A 38 -11.19 -20.44 4.88
CA ALA A 38 -11.66 -19.55 3.82
C ALA A 38 -11.57 -18.05 4.17
N GLU A 39 -10.80 -17.68 5.19
CA GLU A 39 -10.74 -16.29 5.67
C GLU A 39 -9.56 -15.51 5.12
N PRO A 40 -9.78 -14.27 4.64
CA PRO A 40 -8.70 -13.44 4.14
C PRO A 40 -7.66 -13.12 5.22
N LEU A 41 -6.38 -13.22 4.88
CA LEU A 41 -5.27 -12.83 5.75
C LEU A 41 -5.05 -11.31 5.76
N ALA A 42 -5.30 -10.66 4.61
CA ALA A 42 -5.05 -9.24 4.41
C ALA A 42 -5.96 -8.67 3.32
N ALA A 43 -6.16 -7.35 3.37
CA ALA A 43 -6.71 -6.60 2.26
C ALA A 43 -5.60 -6.19 1.29
N VAL A 44 -5.85 -6.26 -0.02
CA VAL A 44 -4.88 -5.82 -1.03
C VAL A 44 -5.53 -4.86 -2.01
N LEU A 45 -5.07 -3.62 -2.05
CA LEU A 45 -5.32 -2.70 -3.16
C LEU A 45 -4.24 -2.91 -4.22
N ALA A 46 -4.60 -3.53 -5.34
CA ALA A 46 -3.68 -3.87 -6.42
C ALA A 46 -3.99 -3.11 -7.72
N CYS A 47 -2.99 -3.00 -8.60
CA CYS A 47 -3.21 -2.49 -9.94
C CYS A 47 -4.04 -3.49 -10.78
N ALA A 48 -4.92 -2.99 -11.65
CA ALA A 48 -5.75 -3.79 -12.53
C ALA A 48 -5.00 -4.36 -13.77
N GLU A 49 -3.77 -3.92 -14.04
CA GLU A 49 -2.94 -4.43 -15.13
C GLU A 49 -2.72 -5.94 -15.03
N PRO A 50 -2.40 -6.64 -16.14
CA PRO A 50 -2.14 -8.09 -16.12
C PRO A 50 -0.99 -8.44 -15.18
N GLN A 51 -1.31 -9.18 -14.13
CA GLN A 51 -0.39 -9.68 -13.11
C GLN A 51 -0.91 -11.03 -12.63
N PRO A 52 -0.05 -11.87 -12.03
CA PRO A 52 -0.56 -12.93 -11.16
C PRO A 52 -1.57 -12.34 -10.17
N GLU A 53 -2.67 -13.05 -9.96
CA GLU A 53 -3.64 -12.67 -8.94
C GLU A 53 -2.91 -12.59 -7.57
N PRO A 54 -3.17 -11.56 -6.73
CA PRO A 54 -2.44 -11.40 -5.47
C PRO A 54 -2.35 -12.63 -4.57
N GLY A 55 -3.40 -13.45 -4.47
CA GLY A 55 -3.38 -14.70 -3.71
C GLY A 55 -2.36 -15.69 -4.28
N ILE A 56 -2.31 -15.83 -5.62
CA ILE A 56 -1.28 -16.62 -6.30
C ILE A 56 0.12 -16.04 -6.04
N LEU A 57 0.27 -14.72 -6.19
CA LEU A 57 1.55 -14.02 -5.98
C LEU A 57 2.10 -14.19 -4.56
N PHE A 58 1.21 -14.31 -3.57
CA PHE A 58 1.53 -14.57 -2.17
C PHE A 58 1.34 -16.06 -1.79
N GLY A 59 1.55 -16.97 -2.75
CA GLY A 59 1.71 -18.40 -2.47
C GLY A 59 0.44 -19.13 -2.02
N GLY A 60 -0.71 -18.75 -2.57
CA GLY A 60 -2.03 -19.33 -2.27
C GLY A 60 -2.71 -18.71 -1.05
N SER A 61 -2.37 -17.46 -0.70
CA SER A 61 -3.00 -16.77 0.43
C SER A 61 -4.43 -16.34 0.05
N GLU A 62 -5.40 -16.57 0.93
CA GLU A 62 -6.72 -15.97 0.81
C GLU A 62 -6.63 -14.46 1.13
N LEU A 63 -7.13 -13.62 0.24
CA LEU A 63 -6.98 -12.16 0.32
C LEU A 63 -8.27 -11.43 -0.07
N PHE A 64 -8.54 -10.33 0.62
CA PHE A 64 -9.59 -9.40 0.22
C PHE A 64 -9.00 -8.42 -0.80
N THR A 65 -9.15 -8.73 -2.08
CA THR A 65 -8.49 -7.99 -3.15
C THR A 65 -9.42 -6.96 -3.79
N VAL A 66 -8.98 -5.71 -3.86
CA VAL A 66 -9.59 -4.63 -4.65
C VAL A 66 -8.60 -4.21 -5.74
N ARG A 67 -9.02 -4.24 -7.01
CA ARG A 67 -8.15 -3.90 -8.14
C ARG A 67 -8.64 -2.67 -8.87
N THR A 68 -7.75 -1.71 -9.11
CA THR A 68 -8.05 -0.53 -9.92
C THR A 68 -6.93 -0.16 -10.87
N ALA A 69 -7.28 0.43 -12.00
CA ALA A 69 -6.29 0.97 -12.92
C ALA A 69 -5.42 1.99 -12.18
N GLY A 70 -4.12 1.71 -12.12
CA GLY A 70 -3.13 2.59 -11.53
C GLY A 70 -3.33 2.93 -10.05
N LEU A 71 -3.94 2.04 -9.26
CA LEU A 71 -4.21 2.25 -7.82
C LEU A 71 -5.12 3.45 -7.54
N SER A 72 -6.06 3.73 -8.44
CA SER A 72 -7.04 4.80 -8.25
C SER A 72 -7.93 4.51 -7.04
N ILE A 73 -8.06 5.50 -6.14
CA ILE A 73 -8.90 5.41 -4.93
C ILE A 73 -10.17 6.25 -5.13
N GLY A 74 -11.22 5.62 -5.65
CA GLY A 74 -12.58 6.18 -5.67
C GLY A 74 -13.34 5.90 -4.37
N PRO A 75 -14.56 6.43 -4.19
CA PRO A 75 -15.38 6.19 -2.99
C PRO A 75 -15.63 4.70 -2.71
N ALA A 76 -16.00 3.93 -3.74
CA ALA A 76 -16.24 2.49 -3.59
C ALA A 76 -14.96 1.73 -3.16
N VAL A 77 -13.80 2.10 -3.70
CA VAL A 77 -12.51 1.51 -3.33
C VAL A 77 -12.20 1.79 -1.86
N LEU A 78 -12.37 3.04 -1.44
CA LEU A 78 -12.11 3.43 -0.05
C LEU A 78 -13.06 2.72 0.92
N GLY A 79 -14.35 2.68 0.61
CA GLY A 79 -15.36 2.00 1.41
C GLY A 79 -15.11 0.49 1.53
N SER A 80 -14.67 -0.17 0.45
CA SER A 80 -14.30 -1.60 0.50
C SER A 80 -13.09 -1.86 1.41
N LEU A 81 -12.10 -0.97 1.40
CA LEU A 81 -10.93 -1.09 2.26
C LEU A 81 -11.29 -0.81 3.74
N GLU A 82 -12.16 0.16 3.98
CA GLU A 82 -12.72 0.43 5.31
C GLU A 82 -13.53 -0.77 5.83
N TYR A 83 -14.35 -1.40 4.98
CA TYR A 83 -15.08 -2.63 5.31
C TYR A 83 -14.12 -3.75 5.71
N ALA A 84 -13.05 -3.97 4.94
CA ALA A 84 -12.07 -5.00 5.23
C ALA A 84 -11.39 -4.81 6.60
N VAL A 85 -11.11 -3.57 6.99
CA VAL A 85 -10.49 -3.28 8.30
C VAL A 85 -11.52 -3.29 9.43
N ALA A 86 -12.69 -2.69 9.24
CA ALA A 86 -13.67 -2.46 10.30
C ALA A 86 -14.58 -3.65 10.57
N GLN A 87 -14.94 -4.42 9.54
CA GLN A 87 -15.94 -5.48 9.61
C GLN A 87 -15.30 -6.87 9.52
N LEU A 88 -14.24 -7.03 8.72
CA LEU A 88 -13.51 -8.30 8.63
C LEU A 88 -12.32 -8.37 9.59
N HIS A 89 -12.01 -7.25 10.26
CA HIS A 89 -10.89 -7.11 11.20
C HIS A 89 -9.55 -7.53 10.58
N LEU A 90 -9.33 -7.22 9.29
CA LEU A 90 -8.07 -7.58 8.63
C LEU A 90 -6.92 -6.74 9.18
N PRO A 91 -5.85 -7.38 9.69
CA PRO A 91 -4.76 -6.70 10.40
C PRO A 91 -3.80 -6.00 9.43
N LEU A 92 -3.92 -6.24 8.13
CA LEU A 92 -2.99 -5.74 7.14
C LEU A 92 -3.72 -5.29 5.88
N LEU A 93 -3.38 -4.09 5.42
CA LEU A 93 -3.76 -3.56 4.11
C LEU A 93 -2.50 -3.35 3.29
N VAL A 94 -2.35 -4.09 2.20
CA VAL A 94 -1.25 -3.94 1.25
C VAL A 94 -1.67 -3.05 0.08
N VAL A 95 -0.85 -2.05 -0.23
CA VAL A 95 -0.93 -1.32 -1.50
C VAL A 95 0.10 -1.94 -2.45
N LEU A 96 -0.37 -2.70 -3.43
CA LEU A 96 0.46 -3.46 -4.37
C LEU A 96 0.48 -2.79 -5.76
N GLY A 97 1.51 -1.99 -6.02
CA GLY A 97 1.78 -1.44 -7.35
C GLY A 97 2.68 -2.37 -8.18
N HIS A 98 3.06 -1.91 -9.36
CA HIS A 98 4.12 -2.52 -10.16
C HIS A 98 4.98 -1.49 -10.85
N GLN A 99 6.18 -1.91 -11.26
CA GLN A 99 7.19 -1.03 -11.83
C GLN A 99 6.79 -0.40 -13.17
N CYS A 100 6.01 -1.12 -13.98
CA CYS A 100 5.71 -0.75 -15.38
C CYS A 100 4.22 -0.48 -15.63
N CYS A 101 3.47 0.10 -14.68
CA CYS A 101 2.06 0.42 -14.94
C CYS A 101 1.94 1.45 -16.07
N ARG A 102 0.87 1.36 -16.84
CA ARG A 102 0.74 2.16 -18.08
C ARG A 102 0.00 3.48 -17.85
N LEU A 103 -0.63 3.64 -16.68
CA LEU A 103 -1.37 4.85 -16.35
C LEU A 103 -0.44 6.00 -15.92
N ALA A 104 -0.52 7.15 -16.56
CA ALA A 104 0.20 8.37 -16.19
C ALA A 104 -0.10 8.81 -14.73
N PRO A 105 0.83 9.49 -14.02
CA PRO A 105 2.18 9.95 -14.43
C PRO A 105 3.28 8.88 -14.29
N GLY A 106 2.95 7.58 -14.35
CA GLY A 106 3.90 6.51 -14.07
C GLY A 106 3.82 6.03 -12.61
N ASN A 107 4.54 4.96 -12.31
CA ASN A 107 4.16 3.99 -11.29
C ASN A 107 5.37 3.15 -10.87
N GLY A 108 5.22 2.50 -9.74
CA GLY A 108 6.30 1.99 -8.91
C GLY A 108 6.20 2.60 -7.52
N ASP A 109 7.32 2.62 -6.82
CA ASP A 109 7.37 2.91 -5.39
C ASP A 109 6.79 4.30 -5.03
N GLY A 110 6.96 5.31 -5.88
CA GLY A 110 6.43 6.65 -5.65
C GLY A 110 4.90 6.67 -5.55
N ARG A 111 4.23 5.99 -6.48
CA ARG A 111 2.76 5.89 -6.48
C ARG A 111 2.26 5.08 -5.29
N VAL A 112 2.90 3.95 -5.01
CA VAL A 112 2.57 3.10 -3.86
C VAL A 112 2.66 3.89 -2.55
N ARG A 113 3.73 4.68 -2.36
CA ARG A 113 3.85 5.60 -1.20
C ARG A 113 2.72 6.60 -1.13
N ALA A 114 2.42 7.28 -2.24
CA ALA A 114 1.39 8.31 -2.29
C ALA A 114 0.02 7.75 -1.95
N VAL A 115 -0.34 6.58 -2.51
CA VAL A 115 -1.60 5.88 -2.25
C VAL A 115 -1.68 5.43 -0.79
N ALA A 116 -0.62 4.79 -0.25
CA ALA A 116 -0.58 4.38 1.15
C ALA A 116 -0.76 5.56 2.12
N ALA A 117 -0.15 6.71 1.83
CA ALA A 117 -0.35 7.94 2.61
C ALA A 117 -1.78 8.51 2.45
N ALA A 118 -2.29 8.51 1.21
CA ALA A 118 -3.61 9.04 0.90
C ALA A 118 -4.74 8.25 1.57
N LEU A 119 -4.62 6.92 1.72
CA LEU A 119 -5.61 6.10 2.42
C LEU A 119 -5.83 6.59 3.86
N ARG A 120 -4.74 6.90 4.59
CA ARG A 120 -4.83 7.45 5.95
C ARG A 120 -5.40 8.87 5.96
N HIS A 121 -4.96 9.71 5.03
CA HIS A 121 -5.45 11.08 4.96
C HIS A 121 -6.95 11.16 4.62
N ARG A 122 -7.44 10.25 3.76
CA ARG A 122 -8.81 10.28 3.24
C ARG A 122 -9.80 9.50 4.08
N SER A 123 -9.33 8.62 4.97
CA SER A 123 -10.18 7.82 5.85
C SER A 123 -9.74 7.97 7.31
N PRO A 124 -10.52 8.70 8.13
CA PRO A 124 -10.31 8.75 9.57
C PRO A 124 -10.35 7.37 10.23
N LEU A 125 -11.14 6.44 9.69
CA LEU A 125 -11.25 5.07 10.17
C LEU A 125 -9.93 4.31 9.97
N LEU A 126 -9.41 4.29 8.74
CA LEU A 126 -8.15 3.60 8.45
C LEU A 126 -6.99 4.21 9.25
N ASP A 127 -6.97 5.54 9.38
CA ASP A 127 -5.94 6.22 10.16
C ASP A 127 -6.02 5.90 11.66
N ALA A 128 -7.23 5.80 12.22
CA ALA A 128 -7.43 5.38 13.61
C ALA A 128 -6.97 3.93 13.84
N ALA A 129 -7.33 3.01 12.94
CA ALA A 129 -6.90 1.60 13.01
C ALA A 129 -5.37 1.45 12.93
N VAL A 130 -4.71 2.28 12.11
CA VAL A 130 -3.25 2.32 12.04
C VAL A 130 -2.63 2.86 13.32
N ARG A 131 -3.19 3.95 13.88
CA ARG A 131 -2.69 4.51 15.14
C ARG A 131 -2.86 3.57 16.34
N SER A 132 -3.94 2.82 16.38
CA SER A 132 -4.22 1.87 17.46
C SER A 132 -3.48 0.53 17.32
N GLY A 133 -2.72 0.35 16.23
CA GLY A 133 -2.00 -0.89 15.94
C GLY A 133 -2.88 -2.06 15.50
N HIS A 134 -4.19 -1.85 15.34
CA HIS A 134 -5.12 -2.90 14.89
C HIS A 134 -4.93 -3.26 13.42
N CYS A 135 -4.45 -2.32 12.61
CA CYS A 135 -4.13 -2.55 11.21
C CYS A 135 -2.80 -1.89 10.84
N ALA A 136 -2.07 -2.44 9.88
CA ALA A 136 -0.98 -1.73 9.21
C ALA A 136 -1.29 -1.51 7.72
N ILE A 137 -0.89 -0.35 7.19
CA ILE A 137 -0.87 -0.10 5.75
C ILE A 137 0.56 -0.25 5.25
N HIS A 138 0.79 -1.22 4.35
CA HIS A 138 2.12 -1.56 3.84
C HIS A 138 2.20 -1.42 2.32
N GLY A 139 3.21 -0.70 1.83
CA GLY A 139 3.43 -0.51 0.40
C GLY A 139 4.32 -1.60 -0.18
N MET A 140 3.93 -2.17 -1.33
CA MET A 140 4.70 -3.12 -2.10
C MET A 140 4.68 -2.80 -3.59
N THR A 141 5.77 -3.14 -4.29
CA THR A 141 5.86 -3.03 -5.74
C THR A 141 6.24 -4.39 -6.31
N TRP A 142 5.46 -4.86 -7.28
CA TRP A 142 5.76 -6.00 -8.14
C TRP A 142 6.70 -5.61 -9.29
N ASP A 143 7.78 -6.36 -9.42
CA ASP A 143 8.70 -6.37 -10.57
C ASP A 143 8.39 -7.63 -11.39
N ASP A 144 7.78 -7.42 -12.55
CA ASP A 144 7.38 -8.48 -13.47
C ASP A 144 8.59 -9.21 -14.07
N THR A 145 9.64 -8.46 -14.40
CA THR A 145 10.86 -8.97 -15.01
C THR A 145 11.63 -9.89 -14.05
N ARG A 146 11.65 -9.55 -12.76
CA ARG A 146 12.36 -10.31 -11.72
C ARG A 146 11.48 -11.27 -10.93
N GLN A 147 10.19 -11.28 -11.24
CA GLN A 147 9.15 -11.93 -10.46
C GLN A 147 9.30 -11.66 -8.95
N LEU A 148 9.47 -10.39 -8.57
CA LEU A 148 9.82 -10.00 -7.21
C LEU A 148 8.88 -8.94 -6.65
N VAL A 149 8.35 -9.19 -5.47
CA VAL A 149 7.69 -8.18 -4.64
C VAL A 149 8.70 -7.54 -3.70
N ARG A 150 8.84 -6.21 -3.78
CA ARG A 150 9.67 -5.43 -2.87
C ARG A 150 8.82 -4.56 -1.96
N SER A 151 9.21 -4.45 -0.70
CA SER A 151 8.60 -3.48 0.21
C SER A 151 9.04 -2.08 -0.15
N VAL A 152 8.08 -1.17 -0.20
CA VAL A 152 8.33 0.23 -0.49
C VAL A 152 8.64 0.94 0.82
N ARG A 153 9.91 1.29 1.01
CA ARG A 153 10.30 2.14 2.15
C ARG A 153 9.73 3.54 1.93
N ARG A 154 9.34 4.19 3.04
CA ARG A 154 9.21 5.66 3.04
C ARG A 154 10.56 6.22 2.64
N VAL A 155 10.59 6.92 1.50
CA VAL A 155 11.63 7.92 1.27
C VAL A 155 11.12 9.12 2.04
N GLU A 156 11.82 9.53 3.09
CA GLU A 156 11.54 10.81 3.72
C GLU A 156 11.48 11.89 2.64
N PRO A 157 10.49 12.80 2.66
CA PRO A 157 10.50 13.90 1.72
C PRO A 157 11.84 14.62 1.87
N ALA A 158 12.53 14.84 0.75
CA ALA A 158 13.72 15.69 0.76
C ALA A 158 13.35 16.99 1.49
N PRO A 159 14.19 17.48 2.42
CA PRO A 159 13.87 18.69 3.17
C PRO A 159 13.50 19.79 2.18
N VAL A 160 12.33 20.39 2.38
CA VAL A 160 11.85 21.47 1.52
C VAL A 160 12.91 22.57 1.56
N ARG A 161 13.63 22.77 0.46
CA ARG A 161 14.54 23.91 0.32
C ARG A 161 13.68 25.16 0.40
N ARG A 162 13.78 25.88 1.52
CA ARG A 162 13.18 27.22 1.64
C ARG A 162 13.71 28.07 0.48
N PRO A 163 12.86 28.78 -0.28
CA PRO A 163 13.34 29.71 -1.28
C PRO A 163 14.27 30.70 -0.58
N ALA A 164 15.46 30.94 -1.17
CA ALA A 164 16.38 31.93 -0.68
C ALA A 164 15.62 33.26 -0.59
N ARG A 165 15.58 33.88 0.60
CA ARG A 165 15.03 35.23 0.75
C ARG A 165 15.78 36.11 -0.25
N SER A 166 15.08 36.70 -1.20
CA SER A 166 15.67 37.70 -2.08
C SER A 166 16.19 38.84 -1.20
N ARG A 167 17.49 39.11 -1.30
CA ARG A 167 18.10 40.26 -0.64
C ARG A 167 17.46 41.52 -1.24
N PRO A 168 16.85 42.41 -0.44
CA PRO A 168 16.24 43.61 -0.98
C PRO A 168 17.31 44.45 -1.70
N PRO A 169 16.97 45.11 -2.82
CA PRO A 169 17.91 45.94 -3.56
C PRO A 169 18.41 47.06 -2.64
N SER A 170 19.72 47.24 -2.57
CA SER A 170 20.32 48.35 -1.82
C SER A 170 19.85 49.67 -2.44
N ARG A 171 19.19 50.52 -1.65
CA ARG A 171 18.87 51.89 -2.04
C ARG A 171 20.19 52.59 -2.37
N ARG A 172 20.43 52.91 -3.64
CA ARG A 172 21.45 53.90 -4.01
C ARG A 172 20.96 55.24 -3.50
N VAL A 173 21.70 55.84 -2.57
CA VAL A 173 21.50 57.23 -2.17
C VAL A 173 21.89 58.09 -3.37
N ALA A 174 20.90 58.76 -3.97
CA ALA A 174 21.15 59.77 -4.98
C ALA A 174 21.79 60.98 -4.27
N GLY A 175 23.04 61.29 -4.63
CA GLY A 175 23.69 62.52 -4.19
C GLY A 175 23.01 63.72 -4.82
N LEU A 176 22.47 64.62 -3.99
CA LEU A 176 22.11 65.96 -4.42
C LEU A 176 23.40 66.75 -4.71
N ARG A 177 23.42 67.43 -5.85
CA ARG A 177 24.27 68.60 -6.10
C ARG A 177 23.46 69.85 -5.87
#